data_AF-A0A1I7A8T8-F1
#
_entry.id   AF-A0A1I7A8T8-F1
#
_cell.length_a   1.000
_cell.length_b   1.000
_cell.length_c   1.000
_cell.angle_alpha   90.00
_cell.angle_beta   90.00
_cell.angle_gamma   90.00
#
_symmetry.space_group_name_H-M   'P 1'
#
loop_
_entity.id
_entity.type
_entity.pdbx_description
1 polymer ?
#
loop_
_entity_poly.entity_id
_entity_poly.type
_entity_poly.pdbx_seq_one_letter_code
_entity_poly.pdbx_strand_id
1 'polypeptide(L)'
;MTWGFADIPEPVIDYVRGVFAGANDKVSRAMDVHPSMHEESLDHMLIMELSAAPPAFFANERIGVAIESHWLGGRRMWHRWEIADIAFFIVLRRLGHLQMRKVALLQTKRLYSREIPVPELERADFEIGIGRIADRTDPSRPLSARRQFTFDGACVYGAMHAGDNQIEAIDDYFDERGIPVYYGLYNPTSLPYSAEYPALAGSAPAAVNAVGCRILPSAVVHAVATQLPAGRSPTADSLVVSPPIDPADAGSSRGWRLERFVADEVLRCRQGRLFEDATDPNLRSLLYARSAPIQSAITITIDLGDGA
;
A
#
# COMPACT_ATOMS: atom_id res chain seq x y z
N MET A 1 -3.26 -9.99 -34.03
CA MET A 1 -2.41 -9.14 -33.18
C MET A 1 -2.37 -9.75 -31.79
N THR A 2 -1.19 -9.80 -31.18
CA THR A 2 -1.03 -10.08 -29.74
C THR A 2 -1.33 -8.79 -28.99
N TRP A 3 -2.37 -8.79 -28.16
CA TRP A 3 -2.80 -7.62 -27.38
C TRP A 3 -2.05 -7.63 -26.05
N GLY A 4 -1.43 -6.51 -25.69
CA GLY A 4 -0.53 -6.37 -24.56
C GLY A 4 -0.98 -5.37 -23.50
N PHE A 5 -0.23 -5.27 -22.40
CA PHE A 5 -0.48 -4.28 -21.34
C PHE A 5 -0.46 -2.82 -21.83
N ALA A 6 0.25 -2.55 -22.94
CA ALA A 6 0.27 -1.24 -23.59
C ALA A 6 -1.03 -0.89 -24.34
N ASP A 7 -1.86 -1.89 -24.67
CA ASP A 7 -3.07 -1.74 -25.50
C ASP A 7 -4.33 -1.52 -24.64
N ILE A 8 -4.21 -1.48 -23.30
CA ILE A 8 -5.33 -1.22 -22.38
C ILE A 8 -5.92 0.18 -22.65
N PRO A 9 -7.21 0.30 -23.02
CA PRO A 9 -7.81 1.59 -23.35
C PRO A 9 -7.89 2.54 -22.16
N GLU A 10 -7.80 3.85 -22.42
CA GLU A 10 -7.85 4.88 -21.37
C GLU A 10 -9.08 4.75 -20.44
N PRO A 11 -10.32 4.46 -20.91
CA PRO A 11 -11.46 4.29 -20.00
C PRO A 11 -11.28 3.18 -18.95
N VAL A 12 -10.52 2.13 -19.26
CA VAL A 12 -10.19 1.05 -18.33
C VAL A 12 -9.12 1.51 -17.32
N ILE A 13 -8.11 2.24 -17.79
CA ILE A 13 -7.08 2.84 -16.92
C ILE A 13 -7.71 3.87 -15.97
N ASP A 14 -8.54 4.78 -16.50
CA ASP A 14 -9.27 5.81 -15.77
C ASP A 14 -10.13 5.22 -14.66
N TYR A 15 -10.84 4.13 -14.96
CA TYR A 15 -11.66 3.42 -13.98
C TYR A 15 -10.82 2.84 -12.83
N VAL A 16 -9.74 2.13 -13.13
CA VAL A 16 -8.84 1.58 -12.08
C VAL A 16 -8.21 2.73 -11.28
N ARG A 17 -7.77 3.81 -11.95
CA ARG A 17 -7.24 5.01 -11.29
C ARG A 17 -8.29 5.63 -10.35
N GLY A 18 -9.56 5.69 -10.76
CA GLY A 18 -10.67 6.20 -9.95
C GLY A 18 -10.95 5.35 -8.71
N VAL A 19 -11.00 4.02 -8.85
CA VAL A 19 -11.21 3.10 -7.71
C VAL A 19 -10.09 3.24 -6.68
N PHE A 20 -8.83 3.20 -7.12
CA PHE A 20 -7.68 3.35 -6.23
C PHE A 20 -7.59 4.76 -5.62
N ALA A 21 -8.03 5.81 -6.31
CA ALA A 21 -8.06 7.17 -5.77
C ALA A 21 -9.08 7.29 -4.63
N GLY A 22 -10.26 6.67 -4.77
CA GLY A 22 -11.27 6.60 -3.72
C GLY A 22 -10.77 5.86 -2.48
N ALA A 23 -10.14 4.70 -2.67
CA ALA A 23 -9.56 3.94 -1.56
C ALA A 23 -8.40 4.71 -0.87
N ASN A 24 -7.53 5.38 -1.65
CA ASN A 24 -6.46 6.24 -1.12
C ASN A 24 -7.03 7.40 -0.28
N ASP A 25 -8.04 8.11 -0.78
CA ASP A 25 -8.74 9.18 -0.04
C ASP A 25 -9.33 8.67 1.29
N LYS A 26 -9.97 7.49 1.27
CA LYS A 26 -10.53 6.88 2.49
C LYS A 26 -9.48 6.61 3.57
N VAL A 27 -8.38 5.93 3.21
CA VAL A 27 -7.31 5.59 4.16
C VAL A 27 -6.58 6.83 4.67
N SER A 28 -6.37 7.82 3.80
CA SER A 28 -5.75 9.10 4.18
C SER A 28 -6.63 9.86 5.19
N ARG A 29 -7.95 9.93 4.97
CA ARG A 29 -8.90 10.51 5.93
C ARG A 29 -8.99 9.74 7.24
N ALA A 30 -8.72 8.44 7.24
CA ALA A 30 -8.68 7.67 8.48
C ALA A 30 -7.51 8.13 9.37
N MET A 31 -6.35 8.46 8.79
CA MET A 31 -5.24 9.07 9.52
C MET A 31 -5.56 10.49 10.02
N ASP A 32 -6.29 11.28 9.22
CA ASP A 32 -6.74 12.64 9.58
C ASP A 32 -7.66 12.68 10.82
N VAL A 33 -8.29 11.56 11.18
CA VAL A 33 -9.24 11.43 12.31
C VAL A 33 -8.73 10.50 13.42
N HIS A 34 -7.95 9.48 13.07
CA HIS A 34 -7.42 8.45 13.98
C HIS A 34 -5.89 8.38 13.90
N PRO A 35 -5.16 9.38 14.45
CA PRO A 35 -3.70 9.43 14.36
C PRO A 35 -2.99 8.23 15.00
N SER A 36 -3.65 7.47 15.88
CA SER A 36 -3.13 6.28 16.58
C SER A 36 -3.47 4.93 15.91
N MET A 37 -4.05 4.90 14.72
CA MET A 37 -4.77 3.74 14.11
C MET A 37 -4.00 2.41 13.86
N HIS A 38 -2.73 2.24 14.24
CA HIS A 38 -1.87 1.12 13.77
C HIS A 38 -1.69 1.12 12.23
N GLU A 39 -1.01 0.12 11.65
CA GLU A 39 -0.65 0.03 10.22
C GLU A 39 -1.61 -0.93 9.48
N GLU A 40 -1.79 -2.10 10.06
CA GLU A 40 -2.61 -3.22 9.59
C GLU A 40 -4.10 -2.86 9.45
N SER A 41 -4.56 -1.86 10.21
CA SER A 41 -5.92 -1.31 10.08
C SER A 41 -6.07 -0.40 8.84
N LEU A 42 -5.00 0.29 8.43
CA LEU A 42 -4.96 1.09 7.20
C LEU A 42 -4.89 0.16 5.98
N ASP A 43 -4.11 -0.93 6.06
CA ASP A 43 -4.10 -2.00 5.04
C ASP A 43 -5.47 -2.66 4.91
N HIS A 44 -6.08 -3.04 6.03
CA HIS A 44 -7.42 -3.62 6.01
C HIS A 44 -8.44 -2.67 5.40
N MET A 45 -8.38 -1.36 5.71
CA MET A 45 -9.24 -0.36 5.10
C MET A 45 -9.00 -0.22 3.59
N LEU A 46 -7.74 -0.15 3.15
CA LEU A 46 -7.38 -0.09 1.73
C LEU A 46 -7.96 -1.31 1.00
N ILE A 47 -7.73 -2.52 1.53
CA ILE A 47 -8.20 -3.76 0.94
C ILE A 47 -9.74 -3.75 0.87
N MET A 48 -10.43 -3.42 1.96
CA MET A 48 -11.90 -3.45 2.02
C MET A 48 -12.57 -2.46 1.04
N GLU A 49 -12.02 -1.26 0.84
CA GLU A 49 -12.53 -0.31 -0.15
C GLU A 49 -12.29 -0.81 -1.59
N LEU A 50 -11.16 -1.49 -1.85
CA LEU A 50 -10.90 -2.13 -3.14
C LEU A 50 -11.81 -3.36 -3.36
N SER A 51 -12.06 -4.17 -2.33
CA SER A 51 -13.01 -5.31 -2.37
C SER A 51 -14.45 -4.88 -2.66
N ALA A 52 -14.82 -3.67 -2.27
CA ALA A 52 -16.16 -3.12 -2.46
C ALA A 52 -16.38 -2.52 -3.86
N ALA A 53 -15.33 -2.41 -4.68
CA ALA A 53 -15.45 -1.90 -6.03
C ALA A 53 -16.23 -2.87 -6.93
N PRO A 54 -17.35 -2.45 -7.55
CA PRO A 54 -18.13 -3.34 -8.40
C PRO A 54 -17.38 -3.64 -9.71
N PRO A 55 -17.46 -4.85 -10.28
CA PRO A 55 -16.95 -5.12 -11.62
C PRO A 55 -17.55 -4.16 -12.66
N ALA A 56 -16.74 -3.72 -13.61
CA ALA A 56 -17.12 -2.81 -14.69
C ALA A 56 -17.08 -3.51 -16.06
N PHE A 57 -17.98 -3.13 -16.96
CA PHE A 57 -17.96 -3.59 -18.35
C PHE A 57 -18.03 -2.39 -19.31
N PHE A 58 -17.01 -2.28 -20.14
CA PHE A 58 -16.81 -1.20 -21.10
C PHE A 58 -17.37 -1.65 -22.46
N ALA A 59 -18.60 -1.24 -22.77
CA ALA A 59 -19.35 -1.82 -23.87
C ALA A 59 -18.81 -1.50 -25.27
N ASN A 60 -18.17 -0.34 -25.46
CA ASN A 60 -17.59 0.06 -26.75
C ASN A 60 -16.28 -0.70 -27.01
N GLU A 61 -15.47 -0.83 -25.96
CA GLU A 61 -14.18 -1.51 -25.92
C GLU A 61 -14.34 -3.04 -25.84
N ARG A 62 -15.51 -3.50 -25.40
CA ARG A 62 -15.86 -4.90 -25.08
C ARG A 62 -14.94 -5.53 -24.02
N ILE A 63 -14.57 -4.76 -22.99
CA ILE A 63 -13.65 -5.18 -21.92
C ILE A 63 -14.39 -5.29 -20.58
N GLY A 64 -14.19 -6.39 -19.87
CA GLY A 64 -14.57 -6.56 -18.47
C GLY A 64 -13.41 -6.25 -17.53
N VAL A 65 -13.69 -5.61 -16.40
CA VAL A 65 -12.72 -5.31 -15.34
C VAL A 65 -13.29 -5.75 -14.00
N ALA A 66 -12.52 -6.51 -13.21
CA ALA A 66 -12.86 -6.89 -11.85
C ALA A 66 -11.66 -6.66 -10.92
N ILE A 67 -11.93 -6.16 -9.71
CA ILE A 67 -10.94 -5.99 -8.65
C ILE A 67 -11.37 -6.89 -7.49
N GLU A 68 -10.52 -7.84 -7.11
CA GLU A 68 -10.83 -8.89 -6.14
C GLU A 68 -9.76 -8.95 -5.06
N SER A 69 -10.15 -9.10 -3.80
CA SER A 69 -9.22 -9.23 -2.67
C SER A 69 -9.11 -10.67 -2.19
N HIS A 70 -7.90 -11.13 -1.89
CA HIS A 70 -7.63 -12.44 -1.32
C HIS A 70 -6.80 -12.31 -0.04
N TRP A 71 -7.32 -12.83 1.06
CA TRP A 71 -6.62 -12.93 2.33
C TRP A 71 -5.76 -14.20 2.34
N LEU A 72 -4.44 -14.05 2.26
CA LEU A 72 -3.50 -15.18 2.28
C LEU A 72 -3.18 -15.60 3.73
N GLY A 73 -3.30 -14.66 4.67
CA GLY A 73 -3.15 -14.87 6.10
C GLY A 73 -1.68 -14.85 6.52
N GLY A 74 -1.23 -13.70 7.03
CA GLY A 74 0.16 -13.41 7.43
C GLY A 74 0.68 -14.30 8.57
N ARG A 75 0.97 -15.56 8.26
CA ARG A 75 1.38 -16.58 9.24
C ARG A 75 2.78 -17.13 8.98
N ARG A 76 3.42 -16.81 7.84
CA ARG A 76 4.76 -17.28 7.46
C ARG A 76 5.50 -16.24 6.63
N MET A 77 6.81 -16.24 6.81
CA MET A 77 7.74 -15.19 6.42
C MET A 77 8.79 -15.72 5.44
N TRP A 78 9.44 -14.84 4.67
CA TRP A 78 10.65 -15.14 3.91
C TRP A 78 11.81 -15.28 4.90
N HIS A 79 12.29 -16.51 5.10
CA HIS A 79 13.06 -16.94 6.28
C HIS A 79 12.37 -16.64 7.62
N ARG A 80 12.43 -15.38 8.07
CA ARG A 80 11.84 -14.82 9.30
C ARG A 80 11.31 -13.37 9.14
N TRP A 81 11.27 -12.84 7.92
CA TRP A 81 10.81 -11.47 7.63
C TRP A 81 9.63 -11.44 6.64
N GLU A 82 8.73 -10.50 6.86
CA GLU A 82 7.70 -10.11 5.89
C GLU A 82 8.33 -9.13 4.89
N ILE A 83 8.11 -9.37 3.59
CA ILE A 83 8.76 -8.60 2.51
C ILE A 83 7.76 -7.73 1.71
N ALA A 84 6.45 -7.97 1.87
CA ALA A 84 5.39 -7.10 1.40
C ALA A 84 4.05 -7.50 2.04
N ASP A 85 3.30 -6.54 2.57
CA ASP A 85 2.01 -6.79 3.22
C ASP A 85 0.89 -6.95 2.17
N ILE A 86 1.03 -6.30 0.99
CA ILE A 86 0.06 -6.32 -0.11
C ILE A 86 0.73 -6.66 -1.44
N ALA A 87 0.18 -7.62 -2.20
CA ALA A 87 0.57 -7.88 -3.59
C ALA A 87 -0.53 -7.44 -4.58
N PHE A 88 -0.16 -6.65 -5.60
CA PHE A 88 -1.03 -6.34 -6.74
C PHE A 88 -0.75 -7.30 -7.89
N PHE A 89 -1.72 -8.17 -8.20
CA PHE A 89 -1.71 -9.03 -9.37
C PHE A 89 -2.55 -8.42 -10.48
N ILE A 90 -1.95 -8.09 -11.62
CA ILE A 90 -2.71 -7.75 -12.82
C ILE A 90 -2.82 -9.00 -13.68
N VAL A 91 -4.04 -9.37 -14.05
CA VAL A 91 -4.32 -10.56 -14.86
C VAL A 91 -5.01 -10.14 -16.14
N LEU A 92 -4.29 -10.24 -17.26
CA LEU A 92 -4.85 -9.98 -18.58
C LEU A 92 -5.38 -11.30 -19.17
N ARG A 93 -6.66 -11.30 -19.54
CA ARG A 93 -7.36 -12.42 -20.17
C ARG A 93 -7.93 -11.98 -21.51
N ARG A 94 -8.14 -12.94 -22.42
CA ARG A 94 -8.88 -12.74 -23.66
C ARG A 94 -9.86 -13.89 -23.81
N LEU A 95 -11.15 -13.59 -23.95
CA LEU A 95 -12.23 -14.57 -24.02
C LEU A 95 -12.16 -15.59 -22.86
N GLY A 96 -11.84 -15.11 -21.65
CA GLY A 96 -11.66 -15.95 -20.47
C GLY A 96 -10.33 -16.73 -20.41
N HIS A 97 -9.47 -16.70 -21.43
CA HIS A 97 -8.15 -17.35 -21.41
C HIS A 97 -7.05 -16.40 -20.93
N LEU A 98 -6.25 -16.81 -19.94
CA LEU A 98 -5.07 -16.07 -19.48
C LEU A 98 -4.12 -15.80 -20.66
N GLN A 99 -3.76 -14.52 -20.86
CA GLN A 99 -2.74 -14.09 -21.82
C GLN A 99 -1.43 -13.76 -21.11
N MET A 100 -1.51 -12.93 -20.07
CA MET A 100 -0.35 -12.47 -19.30
C MET A 100 -0.75 -12.18 -17.87
N ARG A 101 0.22 -12.19 -16.97
CA ARG A 101 0.05 -11.72 -15.58
C ARG A 101 1.25 -10.90 -15.14
N LYS A 102 1.02 -9.97 -14.23
CA LYS A 102 2.04 -9.07 -13.70
C LYS A 102 1.88 -8.95 -12.19
N VAL A 103 2.98 -8.80 -11.46
CA VAL A 103 2.94 -8.52 -10.01
C VAL A 103 3.75 -7.28 -9.64
N ALA A 104 3.23 -6.52 -8.68
CA ALA A 104 3.99 -5.56 -7.89
C ALA A 104 3.76 -5.85 -6.41
N LEU A 105 4.81 -5.81 -5.59
CA LEU A 105 4.76 -6.09 -4.16
C LEU A 105 4.88 -4.79 -3.37
N LEU A 106 4.06 -4.61 -2.34
CA LEU A 106 4.00 -3.40 -1.54
C LEU A 106 4.22 -3.74 -0.05
N GLN A 107 5.33 -3.29 0.51
CA GLN A 107 5.52 -3.20 1.95
C GLN A 107 4.97 -1.85 2.42
N THR A 108 3.82 -1.84 3.06
CA THR A 108 3.23 -0.60 3.58
C THR A 108 3.99 -0.13 4.83
N LYS A 109 3.99 1.19 5.05
CA LYS A 109 4.47 1.85 6.26
C LYS A 109 3.66 3.10 6.55
N ARG A 110 3.26 3.32 7.79
CA ARG A 110 2.48 4.50 8.19
C ARG A 110 3.33 5.63 8.78
N LEU A 111 2.90 6.87 8.54
CA LEU A 111 3.44 8.05 9.22
C LEU A 111 2.92 8.12 10.68
N TYR A 112 3.77 8.55 11.61
CA TYR A 112 3.43 8.70 13.03
C TYR A 112 3.23 10.18 13.40
N SER A 113 2.13 10.49 14.09
CA SER A 113 1.90 11.85 14.62
C SER A 113 2.83 12.12 15.80
N ARG A 114 3.19 13.39 16.05
CA ARG A 114 4.13 13.73 17.14
C ARG A 114 3.56 13.50 18.53
N GLU A 115 2.30 13.85 18.74
CA GLU A 115 1.72 14.02 20.07
C GLU A 115 0.91 12.80 20.50
N ILE A 116 0.36 12.04 19.55
CA ILE A 116 -0.50 10.88 19.81
C ILE A 116 0.22 9.62 19.29
N PRO A 117 0.79 8.79 20.18
CA PRO A 117 1.44 7.54 19.78
C PRO A 117 0.40 6.53 19.32
N VAL A 118 0.84 5.61 18.46
CA VAL A 118 0.17 4.31 18.26
C VAL A 118 0.48 3.47 19.51
N PRO A 119 -0.52 2.85 20.17
CA PRO A 119 -0.27 1.93 21.27
C PRO A 119 0.60 0.75 20.81
N GLU A 120 1.57 0.33 21.63
CA GLU A 120 2.25 -0.94 21.41
C GLU A 120 1.28 -2.10 21.71
N LEU A 121 1.38 -3.19 20.95
CA LEU A 121 0.62 -4.41 21.23
C LEU A 121 1.42 -5.25 22.24
N GLU A 122 0.89 -5.37 23.46
CA GLU A 122 1.54 -6.13 24.51
C GLU A 122 1.33 -7.63 24.28
N ARG A 123 2.29 -8.45 24.74
CA ARG A 123 2.11 -9.91 24.76
C ARG A 123 0.83 -10.35 25.48
N ALA A 124 0.41 -9.60 26.50
CA ALA A 124 -0.83 -9.81 27.24
C ALA A 124 -2.10 -9.58 26.38
N ASP A 125 -2.08 -8.66 25.40
CA ASP A 125 -3.21 -8.46 24.48
C ASP A 125 -3.48 -9.75 23.66
N PHE A 126 -2.42 -10.49 23.29
CA PHE A 126 -2.53 -11.77 22.57
C PHE A 126 -2.85 -12.96 23.48
N GLU A 127 -2.28 -13.02 24.68
CA GLU A 127 -2.45 -14.17 25.60
C GLU A 127 -3.79 -14.15 26.36
N ILE A 128 -4.31 -12.96 26.68
CA ILE A 128 -5.60 -12.78 27.36
C ILE A 128 -6.74 -12.52 26.35
N GLY A 129 -6.42 -11.98 25.17
CA GLY A 129 -7.37 -11.71 24.10
C GLY A 129 -8.43 -10.69 24.50
N ILE A 130 -9.70 -10.97 24.16
CA ILE A 130 -10.84 -10.05 24.39
C ILE A 130 -10.96 -9.60 25.86
N GLY A 131 -10.53 -10.42 26.83
CA GLY A 131 -10.51 -10.04 28.24
C GLY A 131 -9.66 -8.78 28.50
N ARG A 132 -8.51 -8.63 27.83
CA ARG A 132 -7.64 -7.44 27.94
C ARG A 132 -8.30 -6.17 27.40
N ILE A 133 -9.25 -6.30 26.46
CA ILE A 133 -10.02 -5.16 25.92
C ILE A 133 -11.06 -4.70 26.96
N ALA A 134 -11.74 -5.63 27.62
CA ALA A 134 -12.75 -5.33 28.64
C ALA A 134 -12.12 -4.84 29.97
N ASP A 135 -11.04 -5.51 30.41
CA ASP A 135 -10.38 -5.28 31.70
C ASP A 135 -9.15 -4.35 31.58
N ARG A 136 -9.20 -3.38 30.65
CA ARG A 136 -8.15 -2.37 30.44
C ARG A 136 -8.19 -1.33 31.56
N THR A 137 -7.59 -1.68 32.70
CA THR A 137 -7.50 -0.86 33.92
C THR A 137 -6.34 0.13 33.94
N ASP A 138 -5.43 0.05 32.96
CA ASP A 138 -4.26 0.93 32.87
C ASP A 138 -4.67 2.41 32.65
N PRO A 139 -3.99 3.38 33.30
CA PRO A 139 -4.31 4.79 33.16
C PRO A 139 -4.17 5.31 31.71
N SER A 140 -5.29 5.42 31.00
CA SER A 140 -5.37 6.03 29.68
C SER A 140 -5.66 7.54 29.76
N ARG A 141 -5.25 8.30 28.74
CA ARG A 141 -5.65 9.72 28.64
C ARG A 141 -7.15 9.79 28.31
N PRO A 142 -7.96 10.59 29.02
CA PRO A 142 -9.40 10.58 28.87
C PRO A 142 -9.83 11.14 27.51
N LEU A 143 -10.75 10.45 26.82
CA LEU A 143 -11.32 10.89 25.54
C LEU A 143 -12.14 12.18 25.65
N SER A 144 -12.56 12.57 26.86
CA SER A 144 -13.21 13.86 27.13
C SER A 144 -12.25 15.05 27.07
N ALA A 145 -10.93 14.84 27.09
CA ALA A 145 -9.93 15.87 26.89
C ALA A 145 -9.46 15.85 25.43
N ARG A 146 -9.84 16.86 24.66
CA ARG A 146 -9.37 17.04 23.27
C ARG A 146 -7.88 17.38 23.27
N ARG A 147 -7.15 16.81 22.32
CA ARG A 147 -5.69 16.92 22.18
C ARG A 147 -5.35 17.29 20.75
N GLN A 148 -4.52 18.30 20.55
CA GLN A 148 -3.96 18.56 19.24
C GLN A 148 -2.96 17.45 18.86
N PHE A 149 -2.93 17.11 17.57
CA PHE A 149 -1.88 16.31 16.96
C PHE A 149 -1.44 16.92 15.63
N THR A 150 -0.23 16.56 15.20
CA THR A 150 0.44 17.14 14.03
C THR A 150 1.10 16.04 13.21
N PHE A 151 0.94 16.14 11.90
CA PHE A 151 1.76 15.48 10.88
C PHE A 151 2.49 16.54 10.07
N ASP A 152 3.82 16.50 10.02
CA ASP A 152 4.62 17.38 9.18
C ASP A 152 5.84 16.66 8.59
N GLY A 153 6.69 17.40 7.89
CA GLY A 153 7.89 16.87 7.25
C GLY A 153 8.90 16.16 8.16
N ALA A 154 8.87 16.42 9.48
CA ALA A 154 9.74 15.77 10.46
C ALA A 154 9.02 14.69 11.30
N CYS A 155 7.77 14.35 10.97
CA CYS A 155 7.17 13.07 11.39
C CYS A 155 7.88 11.89 10.73
N VAL A 156 7.86 10.73 11.41
CA VAL A 156 8.62 9.54 11.02
C VAL A 156 7.74 8.36 10.62
N TYR A 157 8.27 7.49 9.76
CA TYR A 157 7.74 6.15 9.51
C TYR A 157 8.28 5.19 10.57
N GLY A 158 7.73 5.26 11.78
CA GLY A 158 8.24 4.62 12.99
C GLY A 158 8.27 3.08 12.99
N ALA A 159 7.64 2.43 12.01
CA ALA A 159 7.72 0.98 11.80
C ALA A 159 8.84 0.58 10.80
N MET A 160 9.77 1.49 10.53
CA MET A 160 10.95 1.30 9.67
C MET A 160 12.18 1.89 10.37
N HIS A 161 13.29 1.14 10.41
CA HIS A 161 14.52 1.55 11.07
C HIS A 161 15.77 1.28 10.22
N ALA A 162 16.75 2.17 10.30
CA ALA A 162 18.06 1.98 9.71
C ALA A 162 18.79 0.79 10.37
N GLY A 163 19.26 -0.15 9.55
CA GLY A 163 19.88 -1.39 10.01
C GLY A 163 18.88 -2.46 10.48
N ASP A 164 17.59 -2.34 10.15
CA ASP A 164 16.62 -3.41 10.35
C ASP A 164 16.77 -4.51 9.28
N ASN A 165 16.67 -5.78 9.69
CA ASN A 165 16.86 -6.92 8.80
C ASN A 165 15.72 -7.04 7.77
N GLN A 166 14.59 -6.35 7.95
CA GLN A 166 13.55 -6.26 6.90
C GLN A 166 14.10 -5.63 5.61
N ILE A 167 15.07 -4.71 5.69
CA ILE A 167 15.71 -4.09 4.52
C ILE A 167 16.52 -5.14 3.74
N GLU A 168 17.45 -5.81 4.43
CA GLU A 168 18.29 -6.89 3.87
C GLU A 168 17.42 -8.02 3.29
N ALA A 169 16.36 -8.43 3.98
CA ALA A 169 15.46 -9.48 3.51
C ALA A 169 14.65 -9.10 2.25
N ILE A 170 14.38 -7.80 2.02
CA ILE A 170 13.73 -7.31 0.80
C ILE A 170 14.73 -7.29 -0.37
N ASP A 171 15.97 -6.89 -0.12
CA ASP A 171 17.04 -6.87 -1.13
C ASP A 171 17.42 -8.30 -1.56
N ASP A 172 17.67 -9.21 -0.60
CA ASP A 172 17.89 -10.65 -0.85
C ASP A 172 16.75 -11.27 -1.68
N TYR A 173 15.51 -10.91 -1.35
CA TYR A 173 14.34 -11.39 -2.07
C TYR A 173 14.30 -10.86 -3.51
N PHE A 174 14.63 -9.59 -3.72
CA PHE A 174 14.72 -9.00 -5.05
C PHE A 174 15.83 -9.65 -5.88
N ASP A 175 17.01 -9.88 -5.30
CA ASP A 175 18.15 -10.49 -5.99
C ASP A 175 17.89 -11.97 -6.35
N GLU A 176 17.23 -12.76 -5.49
CA GLU A 176 16.88 -14.15 -5.83
C GLU A 176 15.72 -14.25 -6.83
N ARG A 177 14.69 -13.39 -6.72
CA ARG A 177 13.43 -13.56 -7.46
C ARG A 177 13.27 -12.63 -8.66
N GLY A 178 13.96 -11.50 -8.71
CA GLY A 178 13.78 -10.45 -9.70
C GLY A 178 12.37 -9.82 -9.65
N ILE A 179 11.70 -9.86 -8.50
CA ILE A 179 10.35 -9.31 -8.28
C ILE A 179 10.48 -8.03 -7.45
N PRO A 180 10.21 -6.84 -8.02
CA PRO A 180 10.42 -5.58 -7.32
C PRO A 180 9.42 -5.37 -6.18
N VAL A 181 9.95 -4.90 -5.05
CA VAL A 181 9.20 -4.45 -3.87
C VAL A 181 9.18 -2.92 -3.85
N TYR A 182 8.05 -2.36 -3.46
CA TYR A 182 7.82 -0.93 -3.30
C TYR A 182 7.35 -0.67 -1.87
N TYR A 183 7.60 0.53 -1.34
CA TYR A 183 7.05 0.97 -0.06
C TYR A 183 5.75 1.74 -0.25
N GLY A 184 4.70 1.35 0.48
CA GLY A 184 3.39 2.01 0.53
C GLY A 184 3.26 2.93 1.73
N LEU A 185 3.63 4.19 1.55
CA LEU A 185 3.73 5.17 2.62
C LEU A 185 2.37 5.84 2.87
N TYR A 186 1.68 5.43 3.94
CA TYR A 186 0.42 6.07 4.35
C TYR A 186 0.69 7.43 5.00
N ASN A 187 0.01 8.45 4.48
CA ASN A 187 0.06 9.83 4.96
C ASN A 187 -1.36 10.39 5.17
N PRO A 188 -1.53 11.45 5.98
CA PRO A 188 -2.73 12.30 5.96
C PRO A 188 -3.03 12.88 4.58
N THR A 189 -4.22 13.46 4.43
CA THR A 189 -4.64 14.12 3.17
C THR A 189 -3.76 15.30 2.76
N SER A 190 -3.07 15.94 3.70
CA SER A 190 -2.13 17.04 3.46
C SER A 190 -0.91 16.99 4.39
N LEU A 191 0.19 17.62 3.99
CA LEU A 191 1.37 17.85 4.84
C LEU A 191 1.84 19.30 4.66
N PRO A 192 2.02 20.09 5.73
CA PRO A 192 1.66 19.77 7.12
C PRO A 192 0.14 19.68 7.33
N TYR A 193 -0.27 18.88 8.31
CA TYR A 193 -1.65 18.73 8.79
C TYR A 193 -1.68 18.75 10.32
N SER A 194 -2.70 19.37 10.91
CA SER A 194 -2.94 19.33 12.35
C SER A 194 -4.44 19.40 12.63
N ALA A 195 -4.89 18.62 13.62
CA ALA A 195 -6.27 18.58 14.06
C ALA A 195 -6.36 18.23 15.55
N GLU A 196 -7.58 18.27 16.10
CA GLU A 196 -7.87 17.88 17.48
C GLU A 196 -8.51 16.49 17.52
N TYR A 197 -8.02 15.65 18.42
CA TYR A 197 -8.52 14.31 18.71
C TYR A 197 -9.07 14.22 20.15
N PRO A 198 -10.29 13.70 20.37
CA PRO A 198 -11.28 13.35 19.35
C PRO A 198 -11.82 14.56 18.57
N ALA A 199 -12.22 14.32 17.33
CA ALA A 199 -12.85 15.33 16.47
C ALA A 199 -14.21 15.75 17.06
N LEU A 200 -14.54 17.05 16.95
CA LEU A 200 -15.81 17.57 17.45
C LEU A 200 -16.96 16.94 16.68
N ALA A 201 -17.95 16.40 17.41
CA ALA A 201 -19.08 15.65 16.85
C ALA A 201 -18.69 14.52 15.87
N GLY A 202 -17.48 13.95 16.02
CA GLY A 202 -16.98 12.85 15.17
C GLY A 202 -16.80 13.21 13.69
N SER A 203 -16.84 14.49 13.32
CA SER A 203 -16.80 14.93 11.93
C SER A 203 -15.36 15.08 11.43
N ALA A 204 -15.01 14.35 10.38
CA ALA A 204 -13.74 14.51 9.66
C ALA A 204 -13.69 15.89 8.97
N PRO A 205 -12.53 16.58 8.94
CA PRO A 205 -12.39 17.81 8.16
C PRO A 205 -12.60 17.55 6.66
N ALA A 206 -13.30 18.48 5.99
CA ALA A 206 -13.44 18.48 4.55
C ALA A 206 -12.14 18.94 3.87
N ALA A 207 -11.16 18.04 3.79
CA ALA A 207 -9.89 18.24 3.09
C ALA A 207 -9.90 17.58 1.69
N VAL A 208 -9.14 18.15 0.74
CA VAL A 208 -8.78 17.47 -0.52
C VAL A 208 -7.55 16.60 -0.27
N ASN A 209 -7.57 15.34 -0.70
CA ASN A 209 -6.39 14.47 -0.60
C ASN A 209 -5.29 14.90 -1.60
N ALA A 210 -4.43 15.82 -1.17
CA ALA A 210 -3.28 16.31 -1.91
C ALA A 210 -2.03 15.42 -1.73
N VAL A 211 -1.82 14.87 -0.53
CA VAL A 211 -0.70 13.98 -0.20
C VAL A 211 -1.14 12.52 -0.29
N GLY A 212 -1.72 11.96 0.78
CA GLY A 212 -2.22 10.59 0.83
C GLY A 212 -1.17 9.50 0.68
N CYS A 213 -1.60 8.27 0.42
CA CYS A 213 -0.72 7.12 0.22
C CYS A 213 0.21 7.32 -0.98
N ARG A 214 1.53 7.17 -0.74
CA ARG A 214 2.59 7.33 -1.72
C ARG A 214 3.44 6.08 -1.90
N ILE A 215 3.86 5.84 -3.13
CA ILE A 215 4.63 4.66 -3.52
C ILE A 215 6.05 5.07 -3.94
N LEU A 216 7.05 4.44 -3.33
CA LEU A 216 8.46 4.57 -3.68
C LEU A 216 9.08 3.18 -3.91
N PRO A 217 10.04 3.01 -4.85
CA PRO A 217 10.81 1.78 -4.97
C PRO A 217 11.62 1.49 -3.70
N SER A 218 11.80 0.21 -3.35
CA SER A 218 12.60 -0.20 -2.18
C SER A 218 13.98 0.48 -2.15
N ALA A 219 14.72 0.42 -3.25
CA ALA A 219 16.06 0.99 -3.40
C ALA A 219 16.14 2.50 -3.05
N VAL A 220 15.08 3.28 -3.29
CA VAL A 220 15.04 4.71 -2.92
C VAL A 220 14.97 4.86 -1.40
N VAL A 221 14.07 4.11 -0.76
CA VAL A 221 13.86 4.14 0.69
C VAL A 221 15.08 3.58 1.43
N HIS A 222 15.67 2.51 0.92
CA HIS A 222 16.88 1.88 1.44
C HIS A 222 18.11 2.78 1.31
N ALA A 223 18.26 3.50 0.20
CA ALA A 223 19.32 4.49 0.03
C ALA A 223 19.23 5.65 1.05
N VAL A 224 18.03 6.00 1.53
CA VAL A 224 17.85 6.95 2.64
C VAL A 224 18.12 6.27 3.98
N ALA A 225 17.56 5.08 4.22
CA ALA A 225 17.72 4.36 5.48
C ALA A 225 19.19 4.04 5.81
N THR A 226 20.00 3.69 4.81
CA THR A 226 21.45 3.42 4.95
C THR A 226 22.29 4.67 5.31
N GLN A 227 21.77 5.87 5.08
CA GLN A 227 22.42 7.13 5.47
C GLN A 227 22.05 7.59 6.89
N LEU A 228 21.03 6.98 7.50
CA LEU A 228 20.59 7.29 8.85
C LEU A 228 21.40 6.52 9.89
N PRO A 229 21.62 7.08 11.10
CA PRO A 229 22.19 6.32 12.21
C PRO A 229 21.33 5.09 12.55
N ALA A 230 21.97 3.97 12.89
CA ALA A 230 21.29 2.73 13.22
C ALA A 230 20.17 2.91 14.27
N GLY A 231 19.02 2.28 14.04
CA GLY A 231 17.82 2.44 14.87
C GLY A 231 17.05 3.75 14.68
N ARG A 232 17.43 4.62 13.73
CA ARG A 232 16.61 5.79 13.34
C ARG A 232 15.65 5.45 12.21
N SER A 233 14.45 6.01 12.28
CA SER A 233 13.45 5.96 11.21
C SER A 233 13.58 7.15 10.25
N PRO A 234 13.27 6.98 8.95
CA PRO A 234 13.18 8.10 8.02
C PRO A 234 12.00 9.01 8.36
N THR A 235 12.17 10.30 8.11
CA THR A 235 11.11 11.31 8.16
C THR A 235 10.39 11.44 6.82
N ALA A 236 9.19 12.03 6.84
CA ALA A 236 8.43 12.36 5.62
C ALA A 236 9.24 13.22 4.63
N ASP A 237 10.08 14.15 5.11
CA ASP A 237 10.94 14.97 4.25
C ASP A 237 12.24 14.27 3.81
N SER A 238 12.78 13.34 4.60
CA SER A 238 13.97 12.57 4.17
C SER A 238 13.70 11.63 2.99
N LEU A 239 12.44 11.26 2.76
CA LEU A 239 12.00 10.46 1.60
C LEU A 239 11.53 11.32 0.42
N VAL A 240 11.79 12.64 0.43
CA VAL A 240 11.54 13.51 -0.73
C VAL A 240 12.67 13.33 -1.75
N VAL A 241 12.34 12.83 -2.93
CA VAL A 241 13.27 12.66 -4.05
C VAL A 241 13.36 13.92 -4.92
N SER A 242 14.57 14.19 -5.41
CA SER A 242 14.85 15.22 -6.42
C SER A 242 15.83 14.64 -7.46
N PRO A 243 15.47 14.58 -8.76
CA PRO A 243 14.20 15.02 -9.34
C PRO A 243 12.98 14.17 -8.89
N PRO A 244 11.74 14.64 -9.12
CA PRO A 244 10.52 13.86 -8.91
C PRO A 244 10.56 12.53 -9.69
N ILE A 245 9.96 11.47 -9.13
CA ILE A 245 10.05 10.12 -9.71
C ILE A 245 9.24 9.95 -11.00
N ASP A 246 8.16 10.73 -11.16
CA ASP A 246 7.44 10.93 -12.41
C ASP A 246 7.66 12.39 -12.87
N PRO A 247 8.41 12.62 -13.97
CA PRO A 247 8.63 13.95 -14.52
C PRO A 247 7.34 14.68 -14.98
N ALA A 248 6.24 13.95 -15.22
CA ALA A 248 4.95 14.53 -15.56
C ALA A 248 4.13 14.96 -14.31
N ASP A 249 4.58 14.61 -13.10
CA ASP A 249 3.95 14.94 -11.83
C ASP A 249 4.97 15.58 -10.87
N ALA A 250 4.98 16.91 -10.80
CA ALA A 250 5.82 17.63 -9.83
C ALA A 250 5.50 17.27 -8.36
N GLY A 251 4.29 16.74 -8.08
CA GLY A 251 3.90 16.20 -6.79
C GLY A 251 4.44 14.81 -6.49
N SER A 252 5.13 14.15 -7.44
CA SER A 252 5.74 12.83 -7.28
C SER A 252 7.11 12.86 -6.57
N SER A 253 7.57 14.03 -6.13
CA SER A 253 8.75 14.16 -5.26
C SER A 253 8.60 13.42 -3.93
N ARG A 254 7.38 13.10 -3.48
CA ARG A 254 7.11 12.20 -2.34
C ARG A 254 6.81 10.75 -2.76
N GLY A 255 7.09 10.38 -4.00
CA GLY A 255 6.65 9.14 -4.64
C GLY A 255 5.33 9.28 -5.40
N TRP A 256 5.03 8.29 -6.24
CA TRP A 256 3.77 8.23 -6.99
C TRP A 256 2.58 8.19 -6.03
N ARG A 257 1.45 8.79 -6.40
CA ARG A 257 0.18 8.52 -5.72
C ARG A 257 -0.23 7.07 -5.99
N LEU A 258 -0.79 6.36 -5.00
CA LEU A 258 -1.19 4.95 -5.13
C LEU A 258 -1.97 4.65 -6.42
N GLU A 259 -2.95 5.49 -6.75
CA GLU A 259 -3.76 5.36 -7.96
C GLU A 259 -2.96 5.48 -9.27
N ARG A 260 -1.95 6.35 -9.30
CA ARG A 260 -1.06 6.54 -10.47
C ARG A 260 -0.05 5.41 -10.57
N PHE A 261 0.49 4.94 -9.43
CA PHE A 261 1.36 3.76 -9.44
C PHE A 261 0.63 2.55 -10.03
N VAL A 262 -0.56 2.21 -9.54
CA VAL A 262 -1.28 1.04 -10.06
C VAL A 262 -1.72 1.25 -11.51
N ALA A 263 -2.38 2.37 -11.82
CA ALA A 263 -2.99 2.58 -13.14
C ALA A 263 -2.01 2.99 -14.25
N ASP A 264 -0.99 3.81 -13.95
CA ASP A 264 -0.10 4.37 -14.97
C ASP A 264 1.28 3.72 -15.00
N GLU A 265 1.73 3.12 -13.88
CA GLU A 265 3.03 2.44 -13.83
C GLU A 265 2.91 0.91 -13.88
N VAL A 266 2.00 0.30 -13.11
CA VAL A 266 1.83 -1.17 -13.12
C VAL A 266 1.04 -1.62 -14.35
N LEU A 267 -0.17 -1.11 -14.60
CA LEU A 267 -0.99 -1.52 -15.76
C LEU A 267 -0.28 -1.24 -17.10
N ARG A 268 0.33 -0.05 -17.29
CA ARG A 268 1.02 0.32 -18.55
C ARG A 268 2.42 -0.29 -18.73
N CYS A 269 2.67 -1.42 -18.06
CA CYS A 269 3.90 -2.20 -18.15
C CYS A 269 5.23 -1.55 -17.68
N ARG A 270 5.22 -0.40 -16.97
CA ARG A 270 6.47 0.28 -16.53
C ARG A 270 7.10 -0.28 -15.25
N GLN A 271 6.29 -0.66 -14.25
CA GLN A 271 6.74 -1.08 -12.91
C GLN A 271 6.13 -2.41 -12.48
N GLY A 272 6.88 -3.31 -11.85
CA GLY A 272 6.43 -4.69 -11.52
C GLY A 272 6.89 -5.76 -12.53
N ARG A 273 6.90 -7.02 -12.10
CA ARG A 273 7.41 -8.16 -12.88
C ARG A 273 6.33 -8.80 -13.75
N LEU A 274 6.57 -8.88 -15.06
CA LEU A 274 5.75 -9.60 -16.03
C LEU A 274 6.05 -11.11 -16.01
N PHE A 275 5.01 -11.93 -16.19
CA PHE A 275 5.09 -13.38 -16.35
C PHE A 275 4.18 -13.83 -17.49
N GLU A 276 4.77 -14.45 -18.51
CA GLU A 276 4.06 -14.94 -19.70
C GLU A 276 3.68 -16.43 -19.54
N ASP A 277 4.53 -17.23 -18.89
CA ASP A 277 4.30 -18.66 -18.68
C ASP A 277 3.67 -18.93 -17.30
N ALA A 278 2.65 -19.80 -17.28
CA ALA A 278 2.09 -20.47 -16.12
C ALA A 278 3.16 -21.15 -15.23
N THR A 279 4.21 -21.72 -15.85
CA THR A 279 5.21 -22.56 -15.18
C THR A 279 6.40 -21.83 -14.57
N ASP A 280 6.53 -20.51 -14.78
CA ASP A 280 7.64 -19.68 -14.28
C ASP A 280 7.98 -20.02 -12.81
N PRO A 281 9.24 -20.39 -12.49
CA PRO A 281 9.60 -20.89 -11.17
C PRO A 281 9.53 -19.80 -10.08
N ASN A 282 9.76 -18.53 -10.42
CA ASN A 282 9.69 -17.43 -9.46
C ASN A 282 8.23 -17.07 -9.14
N LEU A 283 7.34 -17.05 -10.13
CA LEU A 283 5.92 -16.91 -9.82
C LEU A 283 5.33 -18.16 -9.16
N ARG A 284 5.79 -19.37 -9.51
CA ARG A 284 5.39 -20.58 -8.77
C ARG A 284 5.85 -20.53 -7.31
N SER A 285 7.04 -19.97 -7.04
CA SER A 285 7.49 -19.72 -5.66
C SER A 285 6.63 -18.66 -4.97
N LEU A 286 6.19 -17.61 -5.67
CA LEU A 286 5.31 -16.58 -5.11
C LEU A 286 3.91 -17.11 -4.79
N LEU A 287 3.29 -17.83 -5.72
CA LEU A 287 1.87 -18.24 -5.66
C LEU A 287 1.63 -19.59 -4.97
N TYR A 288 2.57 -20.52 -5.07
CA TYR A 288 2.35 -21.93 -4.69
C TYR A 288 3.34 -22.48 -3.66
N ALA A 289 4.39 -21.74 -3.29
CA ALA A 289 5.10 -22.06 -2.07
C ALA A 289 4.15 -21.84 -0.87
N ARG A 290 4.12 -22.79 0.08
CA ARG A 290 3.30 -22.71 1.32
C ARG A 290 3.84 -21.68 2.34
N SER A 291 4.54 -20.67 1.84
CA SER A 291 5.33 -19.68 2.56
C SER A 291 5.40 -18.37 1.79
N ALA A 292 4.35 -18.03 1.03
CA ALA A 292 4.22 -16.73 0.38
C ALA A 292 4.32 -15.64 1.48
N PRO A 293 5.33 -14.77 1.43
CA PRO A 293 5.67 -13.86 2.53
C PRO A 293 4.83 -12.57 2.48
N ILE A 294 3.52 -12.75 2.23
CA ILE A 294 2.56 -11.71 1.87
C ILE A 294 1.26 -11.93 2.62
N GLN A 295 0.81 -10.93 3.38
CA GLN A 295 -0.43 -10.99 4.15
C GLN A 295 -1.69 -11.02 3.25
N SER A 296 -1.72 -10.18 2.20
CA SER A 296 -2.91 -9.93 1.37
C SER A 296 -2.58 -9.77 -0.12
N ALA A 297 -3.52 -10.12 -1.00
CA ALA A 297 -3.38 -9.91 -2.44
C ALA A 297 -4.62 -9.23 -3.04
N ILE A 298 -4.41 -8.32 -3.98
CA ILE A 298 -5.45 -7.68 -4.80
C ILE A 298 -5.23 -8.11 -6.25
N THR A 299 -6.22 -8.77 -6.84
CA THR A 299 -6.24 -9.18 -8.25
C THR A 299 -7.03 -8.18 -9.05
N ILE A 300 -6.43 -7.58 -10.09
CA ILE A 300 -7.09 -6.77 -11.10
C ILE A 300 -7.17 -7.60 -12.38
N THR A 301 -8.34 -8.17 -12.63
CA THR A 301 -8.61 -8.93 -13.86
C THR A 301 -9.14 -8.01 -14.93
N ILE A 302 -8.50 -8.01 -16.10
CA ILE A 302 -8.96 -7.34 -17.32
C ILE A 302 -9.22 -8.45 -18.36
N ASP A 303 -10.46 -8.62 -18.81
CA ASP A 303 -10.83 -9.65 -19.79
C ASP A 303 -11.34 -9.02 -21.08
N LEU A 304 -10.70 -9.38 -22.19
CA LEU A 304 -10.94 -8.82 -23.52
C LEU A 304 -11.95 -9.66 -24.28
N GLY A 305 -13.04 -9.03 -24.74
CA GLY A 305 -14.03 -9.64 -25.61
C GLY A 305 -13.56 -9.83 -27.06
N ASP A 306 -14.45 -10.38 -27.89
CA ASP A 306 -14.22 -10.49 -29.33
C ASP A 306 -14.10 -9.11 -29.98
N GLY A 307 -13.16 -8.96 -30.91
CA GLY A 307 -12.97 -7.71 -31.66
C GLY A 307 -12.28 -6.56 -30.91
N ALA A 308 -11.81 -6.80 -29.68
CA ALA A 308 -10.82 -5.95 -29.00
C ALA A 308 -9.38 -6.21 -29.51
#